data_AF-A0A1T5B432-F1
#
_entry.id   AF-A0A1T5B432-F1
#
_cell.length_a   1.000
_cell.length_b   1.000
_cell.length_c   1.000
_cell.angle_alpha   90.00
_cell.angle_beta   90.00
_cell.angle_gamma   90.00
#
_symmetry.space_group_name_H-M   'P 1'
#
loop_
_entity.id
_entity.type
_entity.pdbx_description
1 polymer ?
#
loop_
_entity_poly.entity_id
_entity_poly.type
_entity_poly.pdbx_seq_one_letter_code
_entity_poly.pdbx_strand_id
1 'polypeptide(L)'
;MTTRTARRKRIIRVRSVEHQMAEANLARANGELANLVELAKRLETLRVDLAMAKGEVAGRALNSIGELAVRLDMAKENLTAPLSHASARRDQLGALARRAMAKEESAVRLYERGRKSAEQEMERRSDANRPHRPRGGMQLRLIEGGIA
;
A
#
# COMPACT_ATOMS: atom_id res chain seq x y z
N MET A 1 -21.65 5.79 21.31
CA MET A 1 -20.48 5.10 20.71
C MET A 1 -19.91 4.13 21.75
N THR A 2 -19.67 2.85 21.44
CA THR A 2 -19.22 1.87 22.46
C THR A 2 -17.70 1.90 22.64
N THR A 3 -17.18 1.56 23.84
CA THR A 3 -15.74 1.47 24.15
C THR A 3 -14.98 0.59 23.15
N ARG A 4 -15.60 -0.51 22.68
CA ARG A 4 -15.06 -1.42 21.66
C ARG A 4 -14.89 -0.75 20.29
N THR A 5 -15.85 0.06 19.85
CA THR A 5 -15.74 0.80 18.56
C THR A 5 -14.67 1.89 18.62
N ALA A 6 -14.52 2.58 19.76
CA ALA A 6 -13.46 3.56 19.97
C ALA A 6 -12.07 2.94 19.97
N ARG A 7 -11.91 1.73 20.54
CA ARG A 7 -10.66 0.95 20.46
C ARG A 7 -10.32 0.57 19.01
N ARG A 8 -11.30 0.10 18.24
CA ARG A 8 -11.09 -0.27 16.83
C ARG A 8 -10.69 0.93 15.95
N LYS A 9 -11.30 2.10 16.17
CA LYS A 9 -10.91 3.35 15.48
C LYS A 9 -9.45 3.73 15.76
N ARG A 10 -8.97 3.54 16.99
CA ARG A 10 -7.56 3.73 17.35
C ARG A 10 -6.64 2.73 16.64
N ILE A 11 -7.03 1.45 16.59
CA ILE A 11 -6.27 0.41 15.89
C ILE A 11 -6.13 0.74 14.41
N ILE A 12 -7.19 1.20 13.74
CA ILE A 12 -7.13 1.62 12.33
C ILE A 12 -6.09 2.72 12.13
N ARG A 13 -6.08 3.75 12.99
CA ARG A 13 -5.09 4.84 12.87
C ARG A 13 -3.66 4.32 12.94
N VAL A 14 -3.37 3.43 13.89
CA VAL A 14 -2.04 2.82 14.02
C VAL A 14 -1.70 1.99 12.78
N ARG A 15 -2.62 1.13 12.31
CA ARG A 15 -2.41 0.31 11.11
C ARG A 15 -2.20 1.15 9.84
N SER A 16 -2.89 2.28 9.73
CA SER A 16 -2.73 3.22 8.61
C SER A 16 -1.34 3.84 8.61
N VAL A 17 -0.85 4.29 9.78
CA VAL A 17 0.53 4.79 9.90
C VAL A 17 1.55 3.70 9.60
N GLU A 18 1.36 2.48 10.12
CA GLU A 18 2.25 1.34 9.81
C GLU A 18 2.29 1.03 8.31
N HIS A 19 1.13 1.09 7.63
CA HIS A 19 1.04 0.90 6.19
C HIS A 19 1.78 2.01 5.43
N GLN A 20 1.53 3.28 5.75
CA GLN A 20 2.23 4.41 5.15
C GLN A 20 3.75 4.33 5.34
N MET A 21 4.21 3.92 6.52
CA MET A 21 5.63 3.70 6.77
C MET A 21 6.20 2.56 5.91
N ALA A 22 5.46 1.46 5.76
CA ALA A 22 5.87 0.34 4.92
C ALA A 22 5.93 0.73 3.43
N GLU A 23 4.97 1.52 2.94
CA GLU A 23 4.98 2.07 1.58
C GLU A 23 6.15 3.04 1.36
N ALA A 24 6.41 3.95 2.31
CA ALA A 24 7.55 4.85 2.23
C ALA A 24 8.89 4.09 2.20
N ASN A 25 9.01 3.00 2.97
CA ASN A 25 10.19 2.13 2.92
C ASN A 25 10.35 1.43 1.57
N LEU A 26 9.25 0.92 1.00
CA LEU A 26 9.25 0.32 -0.34
C LEU A 26 9.63 1.34 -1.42
N ALA A 27 9.08 2.55 -1.36
CA ALA A 27 9.41 3.62 -2.29
C ALA A 27 10.91 3.98 -2.24
N ARG A 28 11.49 4.06 -1.04
CA ARG A 28 12.94 4.26 -0.87
C ARG A 28 13.76 3.14 -1.50
N ALA A 29 13.42 1.89 -1.25
CA ALA A 29 14.13 0.75 -1.85
C ALA A 29 13.97 0.68 -3.38
N ASN A 30 12.81 1.07 -3.92
CA ASN A 30 12.62 1.21 -5.37
C ASN A 30 13.54 2.30 -5.94
N GLY A 31 13.66 3.45 -5.27
CA GLY A 31 14.58 4.51 -5.67
C GLY A 31 16.04 4.08 -5.64
N GLU A 32 16.47 3.39 -4.57
CA GLU A 32 17.81 2.81 -4.46
C GLU A 32 18.10 1.85 -5.62
N LEU A 33 17.18 0.93 -5.93
CA LEU A 33 17.33 -0.02 -7.04
C LEU A 33 17.39 0.71 -8.39
N ALA A 34 16.53 1.70 -8.62
CA ALA A 34 16.52 2.49 -9.85
C ALA A 34 17.86 3.20 -10.06
N ASN A 35 18.44 3.78 -9.01
CA ASN A 35 19.75 4.43 -9.07
C ASN A 35 20.86 3.44 -9.44
N LEU A 36 20.86 2.23 -8.88
CA LEU A 36 21.86 1.20 -9.21
C LEU A 36 21.71 0.70 -10.65
N VAL A 37 20.47 0.50 -11.11
CA VAL A 37 20.19 0.12 -12.50
C VAL A 37 20.66 1.21 -13.47
N GLU A 38 20.41 2.47 -13.15
CA GLU A 38 20.88 3.60 -13.94
C GLU A 38 22.41 3.69 -13.98
N LEU A 39 23.08 3.48 -12.85
CA LEU A 39 24.53 3.43 -12.79
C LEU A 39 25.11 2.30 -13.66
N ALA A 40 24.50 1.12 -13.62
CA ALA A 40 24.89 -0.01 -14.46
C ALA A 40 24.74 0.31 -15.96
N LYS A 41 23.65 0.97 -16.35
CA LYS A 41 23.45 1.44 -17.74
C LYS A 41 24.53 2.44 -18.17
N ARG A 42 24.88 3.40 -17.31
CA ARG A 42 25.94 4.38 -17.62
C ARG A 42 27.28 3.71 -17.83
N LEU A 43 27.63 2.71 -17.02
CA LEU A 43 28.86 1.94 -17.23
C LEU A 43 28.83 1.15 -18.54
N GLU A 44 27.68 0.61 -18.94
CA GLU A 44 27.51 -0.04 -20.25
C GLU A 44 27.74 0.95 -21.39
N THR A 45 27.10 2.13 -21.34
CA THR A 45 27.30 3.17 -22.35
C THR A 45 28.76 3.59 -22.45
N LEU A 46 29.42 3.87 -21.32
CA LEU A 46 30.85 4.20 -21.31
C LEU A 46 31.71 3.08 -21.91
N ARG A 47 31.33 1.83 -21.71
CA ARG A 47 32.06 0.68 -22.25
C ARG A 47 31.92 0.56 -23.76
N VAL A 48 30.73 0.82 -24.30
CA VAL A 48 30.44 0.86 -25.74
C VAL A 48 31.17 2.04 -26.40
N ASP A 49 31.08 3.22 -25.81
CA ASP A 49 31.75 4.43 -26.31
C ASP A 49 33.28 4.25 -26.36
N LEU A 50 33.85 3.65 -25.31
CA LEU A 50 35.28 3.33 -25.25
C LEU A 50 35.69 2.31 -26.31
N ALA A 51 34.83 1.33 -26.62
CA ALA A 51 35.09 0.35 -27.67
C ALA A 51 35.10 0.99 -29.06
N MET A 52 34.22 1.95 -29.32
CA MET A 52 34.23 2.72 -30.56
C MET A 52 35.48 3.59 -30.71
N ALA A 53 35.90 4.28 -29.65
CA ALA A 53 37.09 5.12 -29.65
C ALA A 53 38.39 4.34 -29.97
N LYS A 54 38.44 3.04 -29.64
CA LYS A 54 39.60 2.17 -29.94
C LYS A 54 39.89 2.04 -31.45
N GLY A 55 38.89 2.23 -32.31
CA GLY A 55 39.05 2.14 -33.77
C GLY A 55 39.88 3.26 -34.41
N GLU A 56 40.03 4.40 -33.74
CA GLU A 56 40.62 5.62 -34.33
C GLU A 56 42.01 5.99 -33.77
N VAL A 57 42.57 5.18 -32.85
CA VAL A 57 43.63 5.65 -31.93
C VAL A 57 44.98 4.93 -32.10
N ALA A 58 46.09 5.70 -32.06
CA ALA A 58 47.47 5.23 -32.19
C ALA A 58 47.97 4.40 -30.97
N GLY A 59 48.94 3.51 -31.20
CA GLY A 59 49.34 2.41 -30.30
C GLY A 59 49.62 2.73 -28.82
N ARG A 60 50.11 3.93 -28.49
CA ARG A 60 50.38 4.31 -27.08
C ARG A 60 49.10 4.56 -26.28
N ALA A 61 48.07 5.09 -26.92
CA ALA A 61 46.77 5.34 -26.29
C ALA A 61 45.89 4.06 -26.23
N LEU A 62 46.23 3.01 -27.01
CA LEU A 62 45.57 1.70 -26.90
C LEU A 62 45.77 1.02 -25.55
N ASN A 63 46.96 1.16 -24.93
CA ASN A 63 47.20 0.60 -23.59
C ASN A 63 46.31 1.26 -22.54
N SER A 64 46.23 2.60 -22.53
CA SER A 64 45.36 3.34 -21.61
C SER A 64 43.88 3.00 -21.81
N ILE A 65 43.43 2.82 -23.06
CA ILE A 65 42.08 2.37 -23.40
C ILE A 65 41.83 0.96 -22.86
N GLY A 66 42.81 0.05 -22.98
CA GLY A 66 42.73 -1.31 -22.44
C GLY A 66 42.57 -1.33 -20.93
N GLU A 67 43.38 -0.54 -20.21
CA GLU A 67 43.27 -0.42 -18.74
C GLU A 67 41.92 0.16 -18.30
N LEU A 68 41.41 1.18 -19.02
CA LEU A 68 40.10 1.76 -18.74
C LEU A 68 38.97 0.75 -18.97
N ALA A 69 39.05 -0.05 -20.05
CA ALA A 69 38.08 -1.09 -20.33
C ALA A 69 38.02 -2.13 -19.21
N VAL A 70 39.19 -2.60 -18.73
CA VAL A 70 39.27 -3.54 -17.60
C VAL A 70 38.67 -2.92 -16.33
N ARG A 71 38.96 -1.64 -16.03
CA ARG A 71 38.38 -0.96 -14.87
C ARG A 71 36.86 -0.81 -14.97
N LEU A 72 36.32 -0.53 -16.15
CA LEU A 72 34.87 -0.47 -16.38
C LEU A 72 34.22 -1.85 -16.21
N ASP A 73 34.85 -2.91 -16.73
CA ASP A 73 34.37 -4.27 -16.60
C ASP A 73 34.36 -4.71 -15.12
N MET A 74 35.44 -4.42 -14.37
CA MET A 74 35.49 -4.64 -12.91
C MET A 74 34.43 -3.82 -12.16
N ALA A 75 34.18 -2.57 -12.55
CA ALA A 75 33.14 -1.74 -11.92
C ALA A 75 31.74 -2.34 -12.15
N LYS A 76 31.46 -2.89 -13.33
CA LYS A 76 30.21 -3.60 -13.63
C LYS A 76 30.08 -4.88 -12.82
N GLU A 77 31.12 -5.68 -12.73
CA GLU A 77 31.13 -6.89 -11.89
C GLU A 77 30.84 -6.56 -10.42
N ASN A 78 31.46 -5.50 -9.89
CA ASN A 78 31.26 -5.01 -8.53
C ASN A 78 29.82 -4.52 -8.25
N LEU A 79 29.03 -4.17 -9.28
CA LEU A 79 27.61 -3.80 -9.11
C LEU A 79 26.68 -5.00 -9.03
N THR A 80 27.12 -6.20 -9.41
CA THR A 80 26.28 -7.40 -9.45
C THR A 80 25.69 -7.74 -8.08
N ALA A 81 26.53 -7.75 -7.04
CA ALA A 81 26.08 -8.05 -5.68
C ALA A 81 25.16 -6.94 -5.11
N PRO A 82 25.51 -5.63 -5.18
CA PRO A 82 24.61 -4.55 -4.81
C PRO A 82 23.24 -4.59 -5.50
N LEU A 83 23.18 -4.88 -6.81
CA LEU A 83 21.93 -4.99 -7.56
C LEU A 83 21.07 -6.16 -7.05
N SER A 84 21.69 -7.33 -6.85
CA SER A 84 21.01 -8.50 -6.28
C SER A 84 20.46 -8.21 -4.89
N HIS A 85 21.27 -7.62 -4.01
CA HIS A 85 20.85 -7.25 -2.66
C HIS A 85 19.74 -6.20 -2.65
N ALA A 86 19.84 -5.15 -3.47
CA ALA A 86 18.80 -4.11 -3.58
C ALA A 86 17.49 -4.69 -4.11
N SER A 87 17.55 -5.59 -5.10
CA SER A 87 16.38 -6.31 -5.62
C SER A 87 15.72 -7.18 -4.55
N ALA A 88 16.51 -7.99 -3.83
CA ALA A 88 16.01 -8.80 -2.73
C ALA A 88 15.39 -7.96 -1.61
N ARG A 89 16.02 -6.83 -1.26
CA ARG A 89 15.52 -5.88 -0.26
C ARG A 89 14.19 -5.27 -0.70
N ARG A 90 14.06 -4.87 -1.97
CA ARG A 90 12.80 -4.40 -2.55
C ARG A 90 11.70 -5.45 -2.37
N ASP A 91 11.99 -6.70 -2.69
CA ASP A 91 10.99 -7.78 -2.62
C ASP A 91 10.52 -8.06 -1.20
N GLN A 92 11.45 -8.08 -0.25
CA GLN A 92 11.14 -8.19 1.17
C GLN A 92 10.25 -7.05 1.66
N LEU A 93 10.61 -5.81 1.33
CA LEU A 93 9.82 -4.63 1.69
C LEU A 93 8.45 -4.60 0.99
N GLY A 94 8.39 -5.07 -0.25
CA GLY A 94 7.14 -5.23 -0.99
C GLY A 94 6.20 -6.23 -0.33
N ALA A 95 6.74 -7.36 0.16
CA ALA A 95 5.96 -8.31 0.94
C ALA A 95 5.47 -7.73 2.27
N LEU A 96 6.29 -6.92 2.95
CA LEU A 96 5.92 -6.25 4.19
C LEU A 96 4.82 -5.19 3.97
N ALA A 97 4.92 -4.39 2.91
CA ALA A 97 3.91 -3.40 2.53
C ALA A 97 2.56 -4.08 2.25
N ARG A 98 2.53 -5.15 1.45
CA ARG A 98 1.30 -5.93 1.20
C ARG A 98 0.69 -6.51 2.47
N ARG A 99 1.53 -7.01 3.40
CA ARG A 99 1.05 -7.49 4.71
C ARG A 99 0.48 -6.37 5.57
N ALA A 100 1.09 -5.18 5.55
CA ALA A 100 0.60 -4.01 6.28
C ALA A 100 -0.74 -3.53 5.72
N MET A 101 -0.88 -3.44 4.40
CA MET A 101 -2.13 -3.14 3.69
C MET A 101 -3.25 -4.11 4.11
N ALA A 102 -2.99 -5.42 4.05
CA ALA A 102 -3.96 -6.44 4.44
C ALA A 102 -4.41 -6.31 5.92
N LYS A 103 -3.48 -5.93 6.82
CA LYS A 103 -3.79 -5.66 8.23
C LYS A 103 -4.66 -4.42 8.39
N GLU A 104 -4.38 -3.34 7.67
CA GLU A 104 -5.20 -2.13 7.67
C GLU A 104 -6.62 -2.43 7.18
N GLU A 105 -6.76 -3.09 6.02
CA GLU A 105 -8.06 -3.48 5.49
C GLU A 105 -8.85 -4.36 6.47
N SER A 106 -8.19 -5.33 7.09
CA SER A 106 -8.84 -6.19 8.09
C SER A 106 -9.35 -5.40 9.28
N ALA A 107 -8.60 -4.38 9.74
CA ALA A 107 -8.99 -3.52 10.84
C ALA A 107 -10.19 -2.64 10.48
N VAL A 108 -10.22 -2.11 9.24
CA VAL A 108 -11.36 -1.35 8.70
C VAL A 108 -12.60 -2.22 8.64
N ARG A 109 -12.53 -3.42 8.04
CA ARG A 109 -13.66 -4.36 7.97
C ARG A 109 -14.21 -4.73 9.36
N LEU A 110 -13.33 -4.95 10.35
CA LEU A 110 -13.73 -5.23 11.73
C LEU A 110 -14.41 -4.04 12.42
N TYR A 111 -13.97 -2.82 12.14
CA TYR A 111 -14.63 -1.62 12.63
C TYR A 111 -16.02 -1.46 12.02
N GLU A 112 -16.15 -1.60 10.70
CA GLU A 112 -17.43 -1.49 9.99
C GLU A 112 -18.44 -2.53 10.46
N ARG A 113 -18.02 -3.80 10.60
CA ARG A 113 -18.87 -4.86 11.17
C ARG A 113 -19.33 -4.50 12.59
N GLY A 114 -18.43 -3.94 13.39
CA GLY A 114 -18.75 -3.48 14.75
C GLY A 114 -19.73 -2.32 14.77
N ARG A 115 -19.62 -1.38 13.84
CA ARG A 115 -20.51 -0.24 13.68
C ARG A 115 -21.92 -0.69 13.29
N LYS A 116 -22.03 -1.52 12.23
CA LYS A 116 -23.31 -2.08 11.76
C LYS A 116 -24.03 -2.86 12.86
N SER A 117 -23.30 -3.69 13.62
CA SER A 117 -23.87 -4.44 14.74
C SER A 117 -24.36 -3.52 15.88
N ALA A 118 -23.67 -2.41 16.15
CA ALA A 118 -24.11 -1.45 17.16
C ALA A 118 -25.34 -0.66 16.69
N GLU A 119 -25.44 -0.34 15.40
CA GLU A 119 -26.61 0.30 14.79
C GLU A 119 -27.84 -0.60 14.88
N GLN A 120 -27.72 -1.87 14.48
CA GLN A 120 -28.81 -2.85 14.59
C GLN A 120 -29.28 -3.03 16.04
N GLU A 121 -28.36 -3.06 17.00
CA GLU A 121 -28.71 -3.18 18.41
C GLU A 121 -29.42 -1.92 18.93
N MET A 122 -29.01 -0.72 18.49
CA MET A 122 -29.74 0.52 18.81
C MET A 122 -31.14 0.52 18.18
N GLU A 123 -31.27 0.05 16.95
CA GLU A 123 -32.56 -0.06 16.26
C GLU A 123 -33.52 -1.00 17.02
N ARG A 124 -33.06 -2.20 17.41
CA ARG A 124 -33.85 -3.12 18.25
C ARG A 124 -34.28 -2.51 19.57
N ARG A 125 -33.38 -1.80 20.26
CA ARG A 125 -33.72 -1.10 21.52
C ARG A 125 -34.72 0.02 21.30
N SER A 126 -34.58 0.76 20.20
CA SER A 126 -35.51 1.85 19.86
C SER A 126 -36.91 1.32 19.51
N ASP A 127 -36.99 0.17 18.86
CA ASP A 127 -38.25 -0.49 18.54
C ASP A 127 -38.91 -1.10 19.80
N ALA A 128 -38.12 -1.75 20.66
CA ALA A 128 -38.59 -2.27 21.94
C ALA A 128 -39.08 -1.17 22.91
N ASN A 129 -38.45 0.01 22.88
CA ASN A 129 -38.85 1.18 23.68
C ASN A 129 -39.88 2.07 22.99
N ARG A 130 -40.44 1.66 21.84
CA ARG A 130 -41.42 2.46 21.12
C ARG A 130 -42.71 2.54 21.94
N PRO A 131 -43.21 3.75 22.29
CA PRO A 131 -44.44 3.88 23.06
C PRO A 131 -45.61 3.27 22.29
N HIS A 132 -46.46 2.50 22.99
CA HIS A 132 -47.63 1.85 22.42
C HIS A 132 -48.57 2.93 21.86
N ARG A 133 -48.65 3.04 20.53
CA ARG A 133 -49.67 3.87 19.88
C ARG A 133 -50.93 3.03 19.76
N PRO A 134 -52.05 3.41 20.39
CA PRO A 134 -53.32 2.78 20.07
C PRO A 134 -53.53 2.96 18.57
N ARG A 135 -53.66 1.83 17.85
CA ARG A 135 -54.10 1.87 16.45
C ARG A 135 -55.44 2.59 16.48
N GLY A 136 -55.51 3.76 15.83
CA GLY A 136 -56.71 4.59 15.78
C GLY A 136 -57.90 3.68 15.56
N GLY A 137 -58.80 3.69 16.54
CA GLY A 137 -59.90 2.74 16.60
C GLY A 137 -60.60 2.65 15.26
N MET A 138 -60.88 1.42 14.86
CA MET A 138 -61.89 1.12 13.86
C MET A 138 -63.18 1.80 14.36
N GLN A 139 -63.43 3.03 13.92
CA GLN A 139 -64.68 3.72 14.19
C GLN A 139 -65.75 2.90 13.47
N LEU A 140 -66.41 2.02 14.22
CA LEU A 140 -67.72 1.49 13.85
C LEU A 140 -68.61 2.70 13.61
N ARG A 141 -68.77 3.09 12.34
CA ARG A 141 -69.82 4.02 11.93
C ARG A 141 -71.13 3.30 12.24
N LEU A 142 -71.74 3.63 13.38
CA LEU A 142 -73.16 3.40 13.58
C LEU A 142 -73.89 4.10 12.45
N ILE A 143 -74.47 3.31 11.56
CA ILE A 143 -75.46 3.79 10.59
C ILE A 143 -76.69 4.16 11.43
N GLU A 144 -76.90 5.45 11.68
CA GLU A 144 -78.17 5.94 12.21
C GLU A 144 -79.24 5.75 11.13
N GLY A 145 -79.92 4.60 11.19
CA GLY A 145 -81.25 4.42 10.63
C GLY A 145 -82.26 5.05 11.59
N GLY A 146 -82.64 6.30 11.33
CA GLY A 146 -83.73 6.99 12.01
C GLY A 146 -84.93 7.13 11.08
N ILE A 147 -85.95 6.33 11.36
CA ILE A 147 -87.29 6.39 10.76
C ILE A 147 -87.97 7.68 11.24
N ALA A 148 -88.39 8.52 10.30
CA ALA A 148 -89.54 9.43 10.41
C ALA A 148 -89.98 9.87 9.00
#